data_AF-A0A172XQG8-F1
#
_entry.id   AF-A0A172XQG8-F1
#
_cell.length_a   1.000
_cell.length_b   1.000
_cell.length_c   1.000
_cell.angle_alpha   90.00
_cell.angle_beta   90.00
_cell.angle_gamma   90.00
#
_symmetry.space_group_name_H-M   'P 1'
#
loop_
_entity.id
_entity.type
_entity.pdbx_description
1 polymer ?
#
loop_
_entity_poly.entity_id
_entity_poly.type
_entity_poly.pdbx_seq_one_letter_code
_entity_poly.pdbx_strand_id
1 'polypeptide(L)'
;MIGGATYSQVGINTATPNATFDVTAIPSDLSKTDGFIAPRLKGTELKAKDANYTLLQTGAIVYVTEILAPTDTTAKTINVTALGYFYFDGNIWQKMTVDLRVVGSSHITQDAGIGSNGTSVGTGTNNIALGKDVLKSNTTGKDNIGIGSSALQSNTSGNGNLVINTESSDGSGGKNTTGSYNIVLGGSALAENTDGEYNLAIGGAALNSNTTGNYNTAIGGIWTLGQNTTGILNVAVGAEALTSQIIGTGNVGIGSNALGNFVGDTNSLGNIGLGYNSGNNLRSGSDNILIGRNAVAKVSQTGSNQLNIGNWIFGDNGKIGLGTAFIPTNTLHIKGGTTDPVRFEGLKTGTATDKIVVADATGVLKTVTTASLSATDFDFSSLPSYNNDSLAAAGGLASGKLYKTTTGEIRIKL
;
A
#
# COMPACT_ATOMS: atom_id res chain seq x y z
N MET A 1 -76.32 16.97 -24.26
CA MET A 1 -75.19 17.92 -24.32
C MET A 1 -75.50 19.00 -23.30
N ILE A 2 -74.73 19.26 -22.24
CA ILE A 2 -73.27 19.29 -22.09
C ILE A 2 -72.93 18.71 -20.70
N GLY A 3 -71.99 17.75 -20.67
CA GLY A 3 -71.33 17.34 -19.44
C GLY A 3 -70.26 18.37 -19.06
N GLY A 4 -70.16 18.67 -17.78
CA GLY A 4 -69.04 19.40 -17.20
C GLY A 4 -68.67 18.71 -15.90
N ALA A 5 -67.71 17.79 -15.96
CA ALA A 5 -67.06 17.28 -14.76
C ALA A 5 -66.28 18.45 -14.15
N THR A 6 -66.82 19.09 -13.11
CA THR A 6 -66.04 20.02 -12.30
C THR A 6 -65.09 19.20 -11.46
N TYR A 7 -63.81 19.17 -11.85
CA TYR A 7 -62.74 18.67 -10.98
C TYR A 7 -62.77 19.48 -9.68
N SER A 8 -63.10 18.84 -8.56
CA SER A 8 -63.18 19.47 -7.23
C SER A 8 -61.78 19.70 -6.68
N GLN A 9 -61.11 20.76 -7.14
CA GLN A 9 -59.86 21.23 -6.55
C GLN A 9 -60.18 22.31 -5.51
N VAL A 10 -59.60 22.22 -4.32
CA VAL A 10 -59.74 23.24 -3.27
C VAL A 10 -58.44 24.06 -3.24
N GLY A 11 -58.52 25.29 -3.73
CA GLY A 11 -57.46 26.29 -3.58
C GLY A 11 -57.67 27.11 -2.32
N ILE A 12 -56.62 27.26 -1.50
CA ILE A 12 -56.59 28.26 -0.42
C ILE A 12 -55.54 29.30 -0.81
N ASN A 13 -55.97 30.55 -0.99
CA ASN A 13 -55.16 31.67 -1.48
C ASN A 13 -54.64 31.54 -2.93
N THR A 14 -55.21 30.65 -3.74
CA THR A 14 -54.95 30.58 -5.19
C THR A 14 -56.26 30.43 -5.98
N ALA A 15 -56.40 31.17 -7.08
CA ALA A 15 -57.56 31.08 -7.98
C ALA A 15 -57.44 29.97 -9.02
N THR A 16 -56.24 29.40 -9.18
CA THR A 16 -55.92 28.33 -10.13
C THR A 16 -55.09 27.27 -9.40
N PRO A 17 -55.72 26.42 -8.57
CA PRO A 17 -55.00 25.40 -7.82
C PRO A 17 -54.33 24.39 -8.77
N ASN A 18 -53.03 24.15 -8.57
CA ASN A 18 -52.24 23.22 -9.37
C ASN A 18 -52.37 21.76 -8.93
N ALA A 19 -53.03 21.52 -7.78
CA ALA A 19 -53.30 20.20 -7.21
C ALA A 19 -54.73 20.15 -6.64
N THR A 20 -55.18 18.96 -6.25
CA THR A 20 -56.49 18.78 -5.57
C THR A 20 -56.60 19.51 -4.23
N PHE A 21 -55.46 19.79 -3.59
CA PHE A 21 -55.30 20.71 -2.47
C PHE A 21 -54.04 21.55 -2.70
N ASP A 22 -54.20 22.85 -2.95
CA ASP A 22 -53.10 23.79 -3.21
C ASP A 22 -53.14 24.91 -2.17
N VAL A 23 -52.05 25.02 -1.40
CA VAL A 23 -51.83 26.06 -0.38
C VAL A 23 -50.63 26.89 -0.82
N THR A 24 -50.90 28.09 -1.30
CA THR A 24 -49.86 29.02 -1.76
C THR A 24 -49.49 30.02 -0.66
N ALA A 25 -48.19 30.26 -0.46
CA ALA A 25 -47.67 31.23 0.49
C ALA A 25 -47.90 32.69 0.04
N ILE A 26 -47.87 33.64 0.97
CA ILE A 26 -47.90 35.09 0.71
C ILE A 26 -46.63 35.73 1.29
N PRO A 27 -45.45 35.55 0.65
CA PRO A 27 -44.16 35.90 1.25
C PRO A 27 -43.95 37.39 1.53
N SER A 28 -44.76 38.26 0.91
CA SER A 28 -44.67 39.71 1.04
C SER A 28 -45.44 40.28 2.24
N ASP A 29 -46.34 39.52 2.86
CA ASP A 29 -47.12 39.96 4.04
C ASP A 29 -46.50 39.41 5.33
N LEU A 30 -45.51 40.14 5.87
CA LEU A 30 -44.78 39.78 7.09
C LEU A 30 -45.64 39.75 8.37
N SER A 31 -46.92 40.17 8.30
CA SER A 31 -47.86 40.08 9.42
C SER A 31 -48.58 38.72 9.49
N LYS A 32 -48.42 37.88 8.47
CA LYS A 32 -49.07 36.56 8.37
C LYS A 32 -48.03 35.46 8.34
N THR A 33 -48.41 34.31 8.91
CA THR A 33 -47.62 33.09 8.86
C THR A 33 -48.14 32.19 7.75
N ASP A 34 -47.29 31.84 6.80
CA ASP A 34 -47.57 30.83 5.78
C ASP A 34 -47.41 29.42 6.37
N GLY A 35 -48.34 28.51 6.08
CA GLY A 35 -48.20 27.10 6.46
C GLY A 35 -49.51 26.34 6.56
N PHE A 36 -49.40 25.03 6.71
CA PHE A 36 -50.51 24.14 7.01
C PHE A 36 -50.30 23.54 8.41
N ILE A 37 -51.28 23.74 9.31
CA ILE A 37 -51.28 23.15 10.64
C ILE A 37 -52.19 21.92 10.61
N ALA A 38 -51.61 20.72 10.71
CA ALA A 38 -52.37 19.48 10.82
C ALA A 38 -53.18 19.45 12.14
N PRO A 39 -54.28 18.67 12.20
CA PRO A 39 -55.03 18.46 13.44
C PRO A 39 -54.12 18.04 14.60
N ARG A 40 -54.24 18.75 15.73
CA ARG A 40 -53.45 18.53 16.94
C ARG A 40 -54.23 17.64 17.89
N LEU A 41 -53.63 16.54 18.35
CA LEU A 41 -54.26 15.56 19.23
C LEU A 41 -53.29 15.13 20.32
N LYS A 42 -53.80 14.86 21.53
CA LYS A 42 -53.06 14.08 22.53
C LYS A 42 -52.94 12.64 22.05
N GLY A 43 -51.89 11.93 22.48
CA GLY A 43 -51.72 10.52 22.18
C GLY A 43 -52.91 9.67 22.63
N THR A 44 -53.49 9.99 23.80
CA THR A 44 -54.72 9.36 24.32
C THR A 44 -55.95 9.61 23.45
N GLU A 45 -56.10 10.82 22.89
CA GLU A 45 -57.18 11.17 21.97
C GLU A 45 -57.03 10.49 20.60
N LEU A 46 -55.78 10.35 20.14
CA LEU A 46 -55.46 9.62 18.91
C LEU A 46 -55.77 8.12 19.07
N LYS A 47 -55.34 7.52 20.19
CA LYS A 47 -55.65 6.14 20.57
C LYS A 47 -57.15 5.89 20.68
N ALA A 48 -57.92 6.81 21.28
CA ALA A 48 -59.37 6.68 21.39
C ALA A 48 -60.06 6.59 20.01
N LYS A 49 -59.40 7.05 18.95
CA LYS A 49 -59.88 7.00 17.56
C LYS A 49 -59.37 5.80 16.76
N ASP A 50 -58.69 4.84 17.38
CA ASP A 50 -58.10 3.68 16.69
C ASP A 50 -59.07 2.92 15.78
N ALA A 51 -60.32 2.74 16.22
CA ALA A 51 -61.34 2.06 15.43
C ALA A 51 -61.69 2.81 14.13
N ASN A 52 -61.51 4.13 14.11
CA ASN A 52 -61.87 5.00 12.99
C ASN A 52 -60.74 5.13 11.95
N TYR A 53 -59.50 4.81 12.31
CA TYR A 53 -58.37 4.82 11.38
C TYR A 53 -58.25 3.47 10.69
N THR A 54 -58.94 3.33 9.56
CA THR A 54 -58.91 2.15 8.69
C THR A 54 -57.99 2.39 7.49
N LEU A 55 -57.87 1.43 6.57
CA LEU A 55 -57.12 1.59 5.32
C LEU A 55 -57.53 2.84 4.52
N LEU A 56 -58.77 3.32 4.67
CA LEU A 56 -59.27 4.53 4.00
C LEU A 56 -58.64 5.84 4.52
N GLN A 57 -58.04 5.83 5.70
CA GLN A 57 -57.36 6.99 6.30
C GLN A 57 -55.84 6.95 6.11
N THR A 58 -55.33 6.05 5.27
CA THR A 58 -53.91 6.01 4.91
C THR A 58 -53.47 7.37 4.36
N GLY A 59 -52.37 7.92 4.89
CA GLY A 59 -51.87 9.25 4.57
C GLY A 59 -52.44 10.38 5.43
N ALA A 60 -53.33 10.10 6.39
CA ALA A 60 -53.79 11.11 7.36
C ALA A 60 -52.62 11.62 8.19
N ILE A 61 -52.49 12.95 8.32
CA ILE A 61 -51.42 13.61 9.07
C ILE A 61 -52.00 14.27 10.32
N VAL A 62 -51.33 14.07 11.46
CA VAL A 62 -51.67 14.71 12.74
C VAL A 62 -50.40 15.22 13.42
N TYR A 63 -50.56 16.17 14.34
CA TYR A 63 -49.49 16.55 15.26
C TYR A 63 -49.85 16.09 16.68
N VAL A 64 -48.99 15.28 17.28
CA VAL A 64 -49.18 14.76 18.63
C VAL A 64 -48.64 15.75 19.66
N THR A 65 -49.53 16.24 20.54
CA THR A 65 -49.22 17.25 21.56
C THR A 65 -48.92 16.68 22.95
N GLU A 66 -49.20 15.39 23.17
CA GLU A 66 -48.91 14.67 24.41
C GLU A 66 -48.65 13.21 24.08
N ILE A 67 -47.63 12.58 24.68
CA ILE A 67 -47.22 11.21 24.33
C ILE A 67 -48.13 10.15 24.98
N LEU A 68 -48.13 8.93 24.43
CA LEU A 68 -48.56 7.75 25.16
C LEU A 68 -47.37 7.13 25.90
N ALA A 69 -47.58 6.68 27.13
CA ALA A 69 -46.63 5.78 27.77
C ALA A 69 -46.54 4.47 26.95
N PRO A 70 -45.37 3.82 26.83
CA PRO A 70 -45.24 2.60 26.03
C PRO A 70 -46.25 1.51 26.40
N THR A 71 -46.58 1.39 27.69
CA THR A 71 -47.57 0.45 28.23
C THR A 71 -49.03 0.82 27.92
N ASP A 72 -49.29 2.03 27.46
CA ASP A 72 -50.63 2.56 27.14
C ASP A 72 -50.84 2.71 25.62
N THR A 73 -49.91 2.22 24.80
CA THR A 73 -50.08 2.18 23.35
C THR A 73 -51.00 1.06 22.89
N THR A 74 -51.43 1.14 21.64
CA THR A 74 -52.13 0.06 20.92
C THR A 74 -51.30 -0.38 19.72
N ALA A 75 -51.74 -1.41 19.00
CA ALA A 75 -51.10 -1.82 17.75
C ALA A 75 -50.94 -0.63 16.78
N LYS A 76 -51.95 0.24 16.66
CA LYS A 76 -51.92 1.39 15.75
C LYS A 76 -51.10 2.57 16.28
N THR A 77 -51.08 2.79 17.59
CA THR A 77 -50.39 3.94 18.22
C THR A 77 -49.04 3.58 18.83
N ILE A 78 -48.48 2.42 18.50
CA ILE A 78 -47.24 1.88 19.10
C ILE A 78 -46.05 2.85 19.02
N ASN A 79 -45.99 3.70 17.99
CA ASN A 79 -44.91 4.68 17.83
C ASN A 79 -45.23 6.07 18.39
N VAL A 80 -46.42 6.30 18.97
CA VAL A 80 -46.89 7.60 19.48
C VAL A 80 -46.33 7.86 20.89
N THR A 81 -45.04 7.62 21.06
CA THR A 81 -44.30 7.75 22.32
C THR A 81 -43.47 9.03 22.39
N ALA A 82 -43.60 9.91 21.39
CA ALA A 82 -42.92 11.19 21.30
C ALA A 82 -43.81 12.26 20.66
N LEU A 83 -43.57 13.53 20.99
CA LEU A 83 -44.24 14.67 20.36
C LEU A 83 -43.79 14.83 18.89
N GLY A 84 -44.67 15.36 18.04
CA GLY A 84 -44.34 15.73 16.65
C GLY A 84 -45.41 15.36 15.64
N TYR A 85 -45.08 15.48 14.35
CA TYR A 85 -45.95 15.07 13.26
C TYR A 85 -45.94 13.55 13.08
N PHE A 86 -47.11 12.98 12.79
CA PHE A 86 -47.30 11.58 12.46
C PHE A 86 -48.17 11.44 11.21
N TYR A 87 -47.93 10.43 10.39
CA TYR A 87 -48.86 9.99 9.35
C TYR A 87 -49.36 8.57 9.62
N PHE A 88 -50.58 8.27 9.21
CA PHE A 88 -51.12 6.91 9.29
C PHE A 88 -50.73 6.12 8.04
N ASP A 89 -50.05 4.98 8.19
CA ASP A 89 -49.58 4.17 7.04
C ASP A 89 -50.59 3.11 6.56
N GLY A 90 -51.79 3.11 7.15
CA GLY A 90 -52.82 2.10 6.92
C GLY A 90 -52.91 1.05 8.02
N ASN A 91 -51.84 0.89 8.82
CA ASN A 91 -51.79 -0.02 9.95
C ASN A 91 -51.45 0.72 11.25
N ILE A 92 -50.38 1.52 11.24
CA ILE A 92 -49.85 2.21 12.42
C ILE A 92 -49.55 3.68 12.13
N TRP A 93 -49.46 4.48 13.19
CA TRP A 93 -49.00 5.85 13.13
C TRP A 93 -47.47 5.89 13.07
N GLN A 94 -46.94 6.47 12.01
CA GLN A 94 -45.51 6.64 11.77
C GLN A 94 -45.12 8.07 12.08
N LYS A 95 -44.08 8.24 12.89
CA LYS A 95 -43.55 9.59 13.19
C LYS A 95 -42.88 10.13 11.93
N MET A 96 -43.27 11.32 11.49
CA MET A 96 -42.52 12.05 10.49
C MET A 96 -41.21 12.52 11.12
N THR A 97 -40.12 11.92 10.69
CA THR A 97 -38.77 12.29 11.11
C THR A 97 -37.99 12.70 9.87
N VAL A 98 -37.03 13.62 10.04
CA VAL A 98 -36.00 13.85 9.03
C VAL A 98 -34.97 12.75 9.24
N ASP A 99 -35.31 11.53 8.84
CA ASP A 99 -34.30 10.49 8.83
C ASP A 99 -33.49 10.67 7.54
N LEU A 100 -32.21 11.00 7.69
CA LEU A 100 -31.23 11.00 6.59
C LEU A 100 -30.87 9.55 6.17
N ARG A 101 -31.79 8.60 6.40
CA ARG A 101 -31.74 7.25 5.81
C ARG A 101 -31.93 7.40 4.31
N VAL A 102 -30.81 7.50 3.61
CA VAL A 102 -30.74 7.26 2.18
C VAL A 102 -31.52 5.98 1.88
N VAL A 103 -32.50 6.13 1.01
CA VAL A 103 -33.50 5.13 0.64
C VAL A 103 -32.79 3.91 0.03
N GLY A 104 -32.84 2.75 0.71
CA GLY A 104 -32.24 1.51 0.23
C GLY A 104 -31.72 0.61 1.35
N SER A 105 -31.26 -0.59 0.99
CA SER A 105 -30.73 -1.62 1.92
C SER A 105 -29.35 -1.28 2.52
N SER A 106 -28.79 -0.12 2.20
CA SER A 106 -27.41 0.26 2.54
C SER A 106 -27.42 1.36 3.59
N HIS A 107 -27.12 0.94 4.82
CA HIS A 107 -27.13 1.80 6.01
C HIS A 107 -25.90 2.70 6.08
N ILE A 108 -26.13 3.99 6.36
CA ILE A 108 -25.18 4.88 7.04
C ILE A 108 -25.58 4.85 8.51
N THR A 109 -24.93 4.06 9.37
CA THR A 109 -25.12 4.20 10.82
C THR A 109 -24.01 5.08 11.37
N GLN A 110 -24.38 6.23 11.93
CA GLN A 110 -23.44 7.14 12.61
C GLN A 110 -23.00 6.60 13.98
N ASP A 111 -23.65 5.55 14.49
CA ASP A 111 -23.22 4.88 15.71
C ASP A 111 -23.66 3.42 15.63
N ALA A 112 -22.72 2.49 15.53
CA ALA A 112 -22.99 1.08 15.78
C ALA A 112 -23.12 0.88 17.30
N GLY A 113 -24.22 1.42 17.87
CA GLY A 113 -24.47 1.46 19.30
C GLY A 113 -25.95 1.73 19.62
N ILE A 114 -26.67 0.64 19.88
CA ILE A 114 -28.07 0.48 20.34
C ILE A 114 -29.18 0.96 19.39
N GLY A 115 -29.73 -0.02 18.63
CA GLY A 115 -31.18 -0.10 18.39
C GLY A 115 -31.77 0.58 17.16
N SER A 116 -31.35 0.18 15.94
CA SER A 116 -32.23 -0.14 14.78
C SER A 116 -31.40 -0.18 13.49
N ASN A 117 -31.30 -1.39 12.92
CA ASN A 117 -30.68 -1.80 11.65
C ASN A 117 -29.16 -2.04 11.57
N GLY A 118 -28.67 -2.96 12.42
CA GLY A 118 -27.42 -3.73 12.21
C GLY A 118 -26.15 -2.90 12.43
N THR A 119 -25.29 -3.17 13.41
CA THR A 119 -24.69 -4.47 13.73
C THR A 119 -24.02 -4.41 15.12
N SER A 120 -24.11 -5.53 15.83
CA SER A 120 -23.46 -5.89 17.10
C SER A 120 -24.02 -5.34 18.44
N VAL A 121 -24.09 -6.25 19.41
CA VAL A 121 -24.47 -6.09 20.83
C VAL A 121 -23.26 -5.65 21.70
N GLY A 122 -22.32 -4.91 21.11
CA GLY A 122 -21.03 -4.57 21.71
C GLY A 122 -20.98 -3.22 22.44
N THR A 123 -19.90 -2.98 23.20
CA THR A 123 -19.53 -1.69 23.83
C THR A 123 -18.50 -0.91 23.01
N GLY A 124 -18.25 -1.32 21.76
CA GLY A 124 -17.43 -0.57 20.81
C GLY A 124 -18.01 0.80 20.52
N THR A 125 -17.16 1.82 20.34
CA THR A 125 -17.55 3.23 20.17
C THR A 125 -16.79 3.86 19.01
N ASN A 126 -17.31 4.96 18.45
CA ASN A 126 -16.69 5.75 17.37
C ASN A 126 -16.40 4.97 16.07
N ASN A 127 -17.26 4.01 15.72
CA ASN A 127 -17.10 3.26 14.48
C ASN A 127 -17.98 3.85 13.36
N ILE A 128 -17.48 3.84 12.11
CA ILE A 128 -18.24 4.20 10.91
C ILE A 128 -18.52 2.93 10.11
N ALA A 129 -19.81 2.60 9.89
CA ALA A 129 -20.23 1.42 9.14
C ALA A 129 -21.11 1.80 7.95
N LEU A 130 -20.60 1.64 6.72
CA LEU A 130 -21.30 1.96 5.48
C LEU A 130 -21.45 0.72 4.59
N GLY A 131 -22.61 0.07 4.62
CA GLY A 131 -22.88 -1.12 3.80
C GLY A 131 -23.48 -2.30 4.58
N LYS A 132 -23.90 -3.33 3.86
CA LYS A 132 -24.49 -4.54 4.45
C LYS A 132 -23.45 -5.34 5.25
N ASP A 133 -23.82 -5.81 6.44
CA ASP A 133 -23.02 -6.68 7.31
C ASP A 133 -21.64 -6.11 7.71
N VAL A 134 -21.43 -4.79 7.58
CA VAL A 134 -20.22 -4.12 8.07
C VAL A 134 -20.16 -4.20 9.60
N LEU A 135 -18.99 -4.52 10.16
CA LEU A 135 -18.76 -4.62 11.61
C LEU A 135 -19.74 -5.56 12.35
N LYS A 136 -20.30 -6.55 11.66
CA LYS A 136 -21.32 -7.48 12.19
C LYS A 136 -21.01 -8.08 13.56
N SER A 137 -19.76 -8.48 13.75
CA SER A 137 -19.30 -9.24 14.92
C SER A 137 -18.60 -8.39 15.98
N ASN A 138 -18.58 -7.06 15.83
CA ASN A 138 -17.78 -6.17 16.70
C ASN A 138 -18.30 -6.14 18.13
N THR A 139 -17.52 -6.61 19.10
CA THR A 139 -17.94 -6.62 20.51
C THR A 139 -17.38 -5.44 21.28
N THR A 140 -16.10 -5.14 21.14
CA THR A 140 -15.40 -4.10 21.93
C THR A 140 -14.53 -3.16 21.10
N GLY A 141 -14.33 -3.46 19.82
CA GLY A 141 -13.50 -2.67 18.92
C GLY A 141 -14.01 -1.25 18.72
N LYS A 142 -13.08 -0.29 18.67
CA LYS A 142 -13.32 1.16 18.60
C LYS A 142 -12.59 1.81 17.44
N ASP A 143 -13.06 2.99 17.04
CA ASP A 143 -12.41 3.86 16.06
C ASP A 143 -12.17 3.18 14.69
N ASN A 144 -13.04 2.22 14.30
CA ASN A 144 -12.95 1.51 13.03
C ASN A 144 -13.82 2.17 11.96
N ILE A 145 -13.36 2.17 10.71
CA ILE A 145 -14.10 2.65 9.53
C ILE A 145 -14.24 1.49 8.55
N GLY A 146 -15.46 1.01 8.34
CA GLY A 146 -15.80 -0.01 7.35
C GLY A 146 -16.71 0.56 6.26
N ILE A 147 -16.31 0.44 4.99
CA ILE A 147 -17.08 0.91 3.84
C ILE A 147 -17.11 -0.20 2.79
N GLY A 148 -18.31 -0.61 2.37
CA GLY A 148 -18.56 -1.70 1.43
C GLY A 148 -19.14 -2.94 2.12
N SER A 149 -19.78 -3.82 1.34
CA SER A 149 -20.45 -5.00 1.91
C SER A 149 -19.44 -5.91 2.64
N SER A 150 -19.80 -6.36 3.84
CA SER A 150 -18.99 -7.23 4.70
C SER A 150 -17.64 -6.66 5.18
N ALA A 151 -17.36 -5.36 4.99
CA ALA A 151 -16.14 -4.76 5.53
C ALA A 151 -16.04 -4.98 7.06
N LEU A 152 -14.92 -5.51 7.54
CA LEU A 152 -14.69 -5.83 8.97
C LEU A 152 -15.77 -6.73 9.59
N GLN A 153 -16.45 -7.59 8.83
CA GLN A 153 -17.59 -8.37 9.35
C GLN A 153 -17.24 -9.28 10.55
N SER A 154 -15.98 -9.72 10.64
CA SER A 154 -15.47 -10.63 11.67
C SER A 154 -14.68 -9.91 12.78
N ASN A 155 -14.53 -8.59 12.73
CA ASN A 155 -13.83 -7.85 13.78
C ASN A 155 -14.59 -8.01 15.08
N THR A 156 -13.90 -8.41 16.16
CA THR A 156 -14.48 -8.57 17.49
C THR A 156 -13.96 -7.49 18.44
N SER A 157 -12.65 -7.34 18.57
CA SER A 157 -12.01 -6.40 19.51
C SER A 157 -10.97 -5.47 18.89
N GLY A 158 -10.68 -5.61 17.59
CA GLY A 158 -9.67 -4.79 16.91
C GLY A 158 -10.07 -3.32 16.86
N ASN A 159 -9.08 -2.43 17.00
CA ASN A 159 -9.28 -0.99 17.06
C ASN A 159 -8.58 -0.26 15.90
N GLY A 160 -9.10 0.90 15.50
CA GLY A 160 -8.40 1.80 14.58
C GLY A 160 -8.21 1.26 13.16
N ASN A 161 -9.04 0.32 12.70
CA ASN A 161 -8.93 -0.26 11.37
C ASN A 161 -9.70 0.57 10.33
N LEU A 162 -9.12 0.79 9.15
CA LEU A 162 -9.80 1.37 7.99
C LEU A 162 -9.90 0.33 6.89
N VAL A 163 -11.12 -0.11 6.55
CA VAL A 163 -11.37 -1.07 5.47
C VAL A 163 -12.37 -0.49 4.48
N ILE A 164 -11.92 -0.31 3.24
CA ILE A 164 -12.78 0.05 2.12
C ILE A 164 -12.68 -1.07 1.10
N ASN A 165 -13.73 -1.88 0.99
CA ASN A 165 -13.80 -2.97 0.03
C ASN A 165 -14.88 -2.70 -1.02
N THR A 166 -14.59 -3.08 -2.26
CA THR A 166 -15.61 -3.23 -3.30
C THR A 166 -15.86 -4.72 -3.43
N GLU A 167 -17.06 -5.14 -3.03
CA GLU A 167 -17.67 -6.47 -3.19
C GLU A 167 -16.71 -7.67 -3.32
N SER A 168 -16.67 -8.53 -2.31
CA SER A 168 -16.41 -9.95 -2.56
C SER A 168 -17.76 -10.67 -2.51
N SER A 169 -18.22 -11.18 -3.65
CA SER A 169 -19.49 -11.90 -3.82
C SER A 169 -19.59 -13.22 -3.01
N ASP A 170 -18.54 -13.55 -2.25
CA ASP A 170 -18.37 -14.75 -1.43
C ASP A 170 -18.39 -14.46 0.09
N GLY A 171 -18.53 -13.21 0.53
CA GLY A 171 -18.47 -12.83 1.95
C GLY A 171 -17.08 -12.94 2.59
N SER A 172 -16.00 -13.03 1.80
CA SER A 172 -14.61 -13.09 2.26
C SER A 172 -13.95 -11.72 2.56
N GLY A 173 -14.70 -10.62 2.46
CA GLY A 173 -14.19 -9.27 2.64
C GLY A 173 -13.52 -9.06 3.99
N GLY A 174 -12.18 -8.90 3.98
CA GLY A 174 -11.37 -8.40 5.10
C GLY A 174 -11.75 -8.98 6.46
N LYS A 175 -11.58 -10.29 6.67
CA LYS A 175 -11.65 -10.84 8.02
C LYS A 175 -10.44 -10.29 8.75
N ASN A 176 -10.66 -9.32 9.62
CA ASN A 176 -9.75 -8.98 10.70
C ASN A 176 -10.46 -9.39 11.99
N THR A 177 -9.91 -10.30 12.79
CA THR A 177 -10.64 -10.85 13.95
C THR A 177 -10.36 -10.05 15.22
N THR A 178 -9.09 -9.80 15.53
CA THR A 178 -8.64 -9.03 16.71
C THR A 178 -7.58 -7.97 16.41
N GLY A 179 -6.93 -8.02 15.24
CA GLY A 179 -5.83 -7.12 14.88
C GLY A 179 -6.24 -5.64 14.82
N SER A 180 -5.31 -4.75 15.19
CA SER A 180 -5.55 -3.31 15.27
C SER A 180 -4.69 -2.52 14.26
N TYR A 181 -5.15 -1.31 13.93
CA TYR A 181 -4.43 -0.32 13.13
C TYR A 181 -4.07 -0.77 11.70
N ASN A 182 -4.93 -1.57 11.06
CA ASN A 182 -4.74 -1.98 9.66
C ASN A 182 -5.48 -1.04 8.68
N ILE A 183 -4.87 -0.75 7.53
CA ILE A 183 -5.49 0.00 6.42
C ILE A 183 -5.63 -0.94 5.22
N VAL A 184 -6.86 -1.15 4.75
CA VAL A 184 -7.19 -2.09 3.67
C VAL A 184 -8.04 -1.38 2.62
N LEU A 185 -7.54 -1.33 1.38
CA LEU A 185 -8.22 -0.73 0.23
C LEU A 185 -8.22 -1.71 -0.94
N GLY A 186 -9.35 -2.38 -1.21
CA GLY A 186 -9.50 -3.33 -2.32
C GLY A 186 -10.20 -4.64 -1.95
N GLY A 187 -10.80 -5.31 -2.95
CA GLY A 187 -11.47 -6.59 -2.76
C GLY A 187 -10.51 -7.70 -2.32
N SER A 188 -10.90 -8.46 -1.28
CA SER A 188 -10.14 -9.59 -0.71
C SER A 188 -8.72 -9.27 -0.22
N ALA A 189 -8.36 -7.99 -0.06
CA ALA A 189 -7.13 -7.61 0.62
C ALA A 189 -7.23 -7.93 2.13
N LEU A 190 -6.14 -8.42 2.72
CA LEU A 190 -6.07 -8.81 4.13
C LEU A 190 -7.17 -9.81 4.57
N ALA A 191 -7.65 -10.68 3.66
CA ALA A 191 -8.86 -11.48 3.86
C ALA A 191 -8.78 -12.52 4.99
N GLU A 192 -7.58 -13.00 5.33
CA GLU A 192 -7.37 -14.04 6.35
C GLU A 192 -6.65 -13.52 7.62
N ASN A 193 -6.62 -12.21 7.86
CA ASN A 193 -5.95 -11.62 9.03
C ASN A 193 -6.67 -11.98 10.34
N THR A 194 -6.00 -12.69 11.25
CA THR A 194 -6.57 -13.00 12.56
C THR A 194 -6.18 -11.92 13.56
N ASP A 195 -4.88 -11.72 13.74
CA ASP A 195 -4.31 -10.92 14.83
C ASP A 195 -3.25 -9.91 14.36
N GLY A 196 -2.90 -9.91 13.07
CA GLY A 196 -1.88 -9.01 12.52
C GLY A 196 -2.25 -7.53 12.70
N GLU A 197 -1.27 -6.71 13.08
CA GLU A 197 -1.39 -5.29 13.38
C GLU A 197 -0.49 -4.41 12.49
N TYR A 198 -0.89 -3.16 12.32
CA TYR A 198 -0.12 -2.13 11.59
C TYR A 198 0.20 -2.51 10.13
N ASN A 199 -0.69 -3.23 9.46
CA ASN A 199 -0.53 -3.59 8.06
C ASN A 199 -1.22 -2.58 7.12
N LEU A 200 -0.58 -2.27 5.99
CA LEU A 200 -1.14 -1.46 4.90
C LEU A 200 -1.30 -2.34 3.66
N ALA A 201 -2.54 -2.61 3.24
CA ALA A 201 -2.85 -3.42 2.05
C ALA A 201 -3.69 -2.60 1.06
N ILE A 202 -3.09 -2.21 -0.07
CA ILE A 202 -3.76 -1.45 -1.14
C ILE A 202 -3.68 -2.25 -2.44
N GLY A 203 -4.83 -2.66 -2.96
CA GLY A 203 -4.99 -3.44 -4.19
C GLY A 203 -5.74 -4.76 -3.96
N GLY A 204 -6.35 -5.33 -5.01
CA GLY A 204 -7.10 -6.58 -4.90
C GLY A 204 -6.20 -7.73 -4.41
N ALA A 205 -6.64 -8.48 -3.39
CA ALA A 205 -5.90 -9.60 -2.81
C ALA A 205 -4.47 -9.28 -2.30
N ALA A 206 -4.14 -8.02 -2.02
CA ALA A 206 -2.90 -7.67 -1.33
C ALA A 206 -2.91 -8.24 0.10
N LEU A 207 -1.82 -8.88 0.53
CA LEU A 207 -1.71 -9.53 1.86
C LEU A 207 -2.86 -10.53 2.17
N ASN A 208 -3.42 -11.19 1.16
CA ASN A 208 -4.63 -12.02 1.31
C ASN A 208 -4.49 -13.14 2.35
N SER A 209 -3.32 -13.79 2.43
CA SER A 209 -3.06 -14.90 3.36
C SER A 209 -2.39 -14.51 4.69
N ASN A 210 -2.23 -13.21 4.99
CA ASN A 210 -1.61 -12.76 6.24
C ASN A 210 -2.49 -13.17 7.41
N THR A 211 -1.96 -13.92 8.38
CA THR A 211 -2.71 -14.36 9.56
C THR A 211 -2.29 -13.56 10.80
N THR A 212 -1.01 -13.57 11.14
CA THR A 212 -0.46 -12.89 12.34
C THR A 212 0.72 -11.96 12.05
N GLY A 213 1.10 -11.78 10.78
CA GLY A 213 2.17 -10.87 10.39
C GLY A 213 1.84 -9.40 10.69
N ASN A 214 2.85 -8.66 11.15
CA ASN A 214 2.74 -7.27 11.59
C ASN A 214 3.63 -6.34 10.75
N TYR A 215 3.25 -5.07 10.68
CA TYR A 215 4.06 -4.00 10.05
C TYR A 215 4.40 -4.27 8.56
N ASN A 216 3.52 -4.95 7.83
CA ASN A 216 3.70 -5.18 6.40
C ASN A 216 3.04 -4.06 5.58
N THR A 217 3.73 -3.58 4.54
CA THR A 217 3.18 -2.65 3.54
C THR A 217 3.12 -3.33 2.20
N ALA A 218 1.91 -3.58 1.68
CA ALA A 218 1.64 -4.12 0.35
C ALA A 218 0.83 -3.12 -0.47
N ILE A 219 1.46 -2.53 -1.49
CA ILE A 219 0.83 -1.54 -2.38
C ILE A 219 1.03 -1.99 -3.82
N GLY A 220 0.02 -2.59 -4.44
CA GLY A 220 0.15 -3.13 -5.78
C GLY A 220 -1.05 -3.97 -6.16
N GLY A 221 -1.19 -4.28 -7.45
CA GLY A 221 -2.26 -5.14 -7.94
C GLY A 221 -2.25 -6.56 -7.35
N ILE A 222 -3.16 -7.39 -7.88
CA ILE A 222 -3.40 -8.79 -7.53
C ILE A 222 -2.15 -9.50 -6.95
N TRP A 223 -2.29 -10.04 -5.74
CA TRP A 223 -1.33 -10.92 -5.04
C TRP A 223 0.01 -10.31 -4.56
N THR A 224 0.11 -8.99 -4.40
CA THR A 224 1.26 -8.37 -3.70
C THR A 224 1.35 -8.89 -2.24
N LEU A 225 2.48 -9.48 -1.85
CA LEU A 225 2.61 -10.26 -0.59
C LEU A 225 1.52 -11.32 -0.38
N GLY A 226 1.02 -11.92 -1.46
CA GLY A 226 -0.18 -12.76 -1.44
C GLY A 226 -0.12 -14.00 -0.54
N GLN A 227 1.08 -14.58 -0.33
CA GLN A 227 1.29 -15.79 0.46
C GLN A 227 1.92 -15.54 1.85
N ASN A 228 2.06 -14.28 2.27
CA ASN A 228 2.64 -13.96 3.58
C ASN A 228 1.69 -14.46 4.67
N THR A 229 2.18 -15.23 5.65
CA THR A 229 1.35 -15.74 6.75
C THR A 229 1.74 -15.09 8.08
N THR A 230 3.03 -15.15 8.43
CA THR A 230 3.57 -14.68 9.70
C THR A 230 4.77 -13.76 9.54
N GLY A 231 5.10 -13.35 8.30
CA GLY A 231 6.23 -12.47 8.03
C GLY A 231 5.98 -11.05 8.58
N ILE A 232 7.05 -10.39 8.99
CA ILE A 232 6.99 -9.10 9.69
C ILE A 232 7.88 -8.06 9.00
N LEU A 233 7.49 -6.78 9.05
CA LEU A 233 8.30 -5.66 8.55
C LEU A 233 8.65 -5.75 7.05
N ASN A 234 7.77 -6.30 6.21
CA ASN A 234 8.01 -6.40 4.77
C ASN A 234 7.38 -5.22 4.01
N VAL A 235 8.07 -4.74 2.99
CA VAL A 235 7.58 -3.69 2.09
C VAL A 235 7.53 -4.22 0.67
N ALA A 236 6.33 -4.42 0.14
CA ALA A 236 6.07 -4.84 -1.23
C ALA A 236 5.29 -3.76 -1.98
N VAL A 237 5.86 -3.22 -3.05
CA VAL A 237 5.22 -2.19 -3.88
C VAL A 237 5.28 -2.62 -5.35
N GLY A 238 4.14 -2.84 -5.98
CA GLY A 238 4.02 -3.31 -7.36
C GLY A 238 3.43 -4.72 -7.46
N ALA A 239 2.77 -5.01 -8.59
CA ALA A 239 2.10 -6.30 -8.80
C ALA A 239 3.08 -7.48 -8.65
N GLU A 240 2.67 -8.49 -7.89
CA GLU A 240 3.43 -9.71 -7.58
C GLU A 240 4.77 -9.48 -6.85
N ALA A 241 5.01 -8.30 -6.29
CA ALA A 241 6.17 -8.08 -5.44
C ALA A 241 6.07 -8.94 -4.16
N LEU A 242 7.15 -9.67 -3.84
CA LEU A 242 7.22 -10.61 -2.71
C LEU A 242 6.04 -11.62 -2.66
N THR A 243 5.44 -11.98 -3.81
CA THR A 243 4.18 -12.75 -3.83
C THR A 243 4.28 -14.13 -3.19
N SER A 244 5.44 -14.81 -3.28
CA SER A 244 5.65 -16.14 -2.72
C SER A 244 6.18 -16.14 -1.28
N GLN A 245 6.39 -14.96 -0.67
CA GLN A 245 7.01 -14.88 0.66
C GLN A 245 6.05 -15.40 1.72
N ILE A 246 6.49 -16.36 2.56
CA ILE A 246 5.65 -16.99 3.59
C ILE A 246 5.96 -16.45 5.01
N ILE A 247 7.24 -16.38 5.41
CA ILE A 247 7.68 -16.16 6.82
C ILE A 247 8.80 -15.09 6.98
N GLY A 248 9.44 -14.64 5.89
CA GLY A 248 10.61 -13.76 5.97
C GLY A 248 10.35 -12.40 6.67
N THR A 249 11.42 -11.77 7.19
CA THR A 249 11.33 -10.51 7.94
C THR A 249 12.19 -9.41 7.30
N GLY A 250 11.67 -8.19 7.22
CA GLY A 250 12.46 -7.03 6.79
C GLY A 250 12.80 -7.00 5.30
N ASN A 251 12.05 -7.70 4.44
CA ASN A 251 12.32 -7.73 3.01
C ASN A 251 11.62 -6.57 2.28
N VAL A 252 12.31 -5.95 1.32
CA VAL A 252 11.82 -4.81 0.55
C VAL A 252 11.80 -5.18 -0.94
N GLY A 253 10.62 -5.41 -1.50
CA GLY A 253 10.39 -5.62 -2.93
C GLY A 253 9.64 -4.45 -3.55
N ILE A 254 10.31 -3.58 -4.30
CA ILE A 254 9.70 -2.41 -4.95
C ILE A 254 9.87 -2.53 -6.46
N GLY A 255 8.78 -2.70 -7.19
CA GLY A 255 8.71 -2.97 -8.62
C GLY A 255 7.87 -4.23 -8.89
N SER A 256 7.22 -4.30 -10.05
CA SER A 256 6.48 -5.51 -10.41
C SER A 256 7.42 -6.72 -10.49
N ASN A 257 7.01 -7.84 -9.88
CA ASN A 257 7.79 -9.07 -9.74
C ASN A 257 9.14 -8.91 -8.99
N ALA A 258 9.33 -7.83 -8.24
CA ALA A 258 10.50 -7.70 -7.37
C ALA A 258 10.44 -8.77 -6.27
N LEU A 259 11.46 -9.63 -6.19
CA LEU A 259 11.53 -10.78 -5.28
C LEU A 259 10.29 -11.70 -5.38
N GLY A 260 9.65 -11.81 -6.55
CA GLY A 260 8.37 -12.52 -6.71
C GLY A 260 8.43 -13.99 -6.26
N ASN A 261 9.45 -14.73 -6.67
CA ASN A 261 9.67 -16.15 -6.30
C ASN A 261 10.39 -16.32 -4.95
N PHE A 262 10.58 -15.25 -4.17
CA PHE A 262 11.23 -15.35 -2.88
C PHE A 262 10.29 -15.99 -1.87
N VAL A 263 10.53 -17.25 -1.55
CA VAL A 263 9.68 -18.01 -0.61
C VAL A 263 9.96 -17.57 0.82
N GLY A 264 11.23 -17.32 1.13
CA GLY A 264 11.69 -16.93 2.45
C GLY A 264 11.51 -18.04 3.50
N ASP A 265 12.59 -18.41 4.17
CA ASP A 265 12.55 -19.20 5.41
C ASP A 265 12.63 -18.28 6.65
N THR A 266 12.68 -18.83 7.86
CA THR A 266 12.79 -18.05 9.10
C THR A 266 14.10 -17.26 9.21
N ASN A 267 15.10 -17.57 8.38
CA ASN A 267 16.40 -16.88 8.36
C ASN A 267 16.52 -15.89 7.18
N SER A 268 15.47 -15.77 6.38
CA SER A 268 15.43 -14.94 5.18
C SER A 268 15.11 -13.48 5.53
N LEU A 269 16.17 -12.76 5.87
CA LEU A 269 16.13 -11.42 6.46
C LEU A 269 16.71 -10.36 5.51
N GLY A 270 16.11 -9.18 5.48
CA GLY A 270 16.79 -7.97 5.01
C GLY A 270 17.11 -7.91 3.52
N ASN A 271 16.40 -8.62 2.65
CA ASN A 271 16.66 -8.56 1.21
C ASN A 271 16.00 -7.34 0.57
N ILE A 272 16.73 -6.65 -0.31
CA ILE A 272 16.27 -5.48 -1.05
C ILE A 272 16.22 -5.83 -2.54
N GLY A 273 15.02 -5.86 -3.13
CA GLY A 273 14.78 -5.95 -4.55
C GLY A 273 14.11 -4.68 -5.06
N LEU A 274 14.82 -3.86 -5.83
CA LEU A 274 14.29 -2.61 -6.39
C LEU A 274 14.34 -2.62 -7.93
N GLY A 275 13.20 -2.54 -8.59
CA GLY A 275 13.03 -2.52 -10.04
C GLY A 275 12.18 -3.68 -10.56
N TYR A 276 11.74 -3.58 -11.82
CA TYR A 276 10.99 -4.65 -12.48
C TYR A 276 11.78 -5.96 -12.49
N ASN A 277 11.19 -7.02 -11.93
CA ASN A 277 11.74 -8.37 -11.88
C ASN A 277 13.10 -8.46 -11.15
N SER A 278 13.40 -7.51 -10.25
CA SER A 278 14.65 -7.52 -9.47
C SER A 278 14.66 -8.66 -8.46
N GLY A 279 15.71 -9.48 -8.42
CA GLY A 279 15.83 -10.58 -7.46
C GLY A 279 14.80 -11.70 -7.59
N ASN A 280 14.05 -11.77 -8.70
CA ASN A 280 12.99 -12.77 -8.87
C ASN A 280 13.50 -14.22 -9.00
N ASN A 281 14.81 -14.45 -9.06
CA ASN A 281 15.39 -15.79 -9.01
C ASN A 281 15.82 -16.22 -7.60
N LEU A 282 15.79 -15.31 -6.61
CA LEU A 282 16.14 -15.62 -5.24
C LEU A 282 15.00 -16.43 -4.60
N ARG A 283 15.34 -17.59 -4.02
CA ARG A 283 14.39 -18.48 -3.33
C ARG A 283 14.53 -18.38 -1.82
N SER A 284 15.76 -18.20 -1.33
CA SER A 284 16.11 -18.00 0.09
C SER A 284 17.41 -17.22 0.22
N GLY A 285 17.80 -16.90 1.46
CA GLY A 285 19.01 -16.14 1.77
C GLY A 285 18.68 -14.78 2.39
N SER A 286 19.73 -14.10 2.83
CA SER A 286 19.64 -12.90 3.67
C SER A 286 20.57 -11.81 3.17
N ASP A 287 20.23 -10.56 3.47
CA ASP A 287 21.10 -9.41 3.26
C ASP A 287 21.55 -9.23 1.79
N ASN A 288 20.69 -9.65 0.84
CA ASN A 288 20.94 -9.46 -0.58
C ASN A 288 20.40 -8.11 -1.06
N ILE A 289 21.16 -7.42 -1.91
CA ILE A 289 20.79 -6.12 -2.51
C ILE A 289 20.76 -6.26 -4.02
N LEU A 290 19.58 -6.17 -4.62
CA LEU A 290 19.31 -6.33 -6.04
C LEU A 290 18.57 -5.09 -6.56
N ILE A 291 19.24 -4.29 -7.38
CA ILE A 291 18.72 -3.00 -7.85
C ILE A 291 18.82 -2.93 -9.36
N GLY A 292 17.72 -2.57 -10.01
CA GLY A 292 17.62 -2.40 -11.46
C GLY A 292 16.65 -3.39 -12.12
N ARG A 293 16.34 -3.11 -13.38
CA ARG A 293 15.46 -3.96 -14.19
C ARG A 293 16.15 -5.30 -14.48
N ASN A 294 15.48 -6.41 -14.15
CA ASN A 294 16.00 -7.76 -14.28
C ASN A 294 17.37 -7.93 -13.60
N ALA A 295 17.56 -7.37 -12.40
CA ALA A 295 18.73 -7.65 -11.57
C ALA A 295 18.61 -9.06 -10.96
N VAL A 296 18.66 -10.08 -11.82
CA VAL A 296 18.53 -11.51 -11.48
C VAL A 296 19.81 -12.29 -11.79
N ALA A 297 20.69 -11.74 -12.63
CA ALA A 297 21.88 -12.46 -13.05
C ALA A 297 22.89 -12.56 -11.89
N LYS A 298 23.57 -13.72 -11.82
CA LYS A 298 24.81 -13.92 -11.02
C LYS A 298 24.63 -13.77 -9.50
N VAL A 299 23.40 -13.90 -9.02
CA VAL A 299 23.11 -14.19 -7.62
C VAL A 299 22.72 -15.67 -7.50
N SER A 300 23.36 -16.36 -6.56
CA SER A 300 22.92 -17.65 -6.05
C SER A 300 21.47 -17.55 -5.56
N GLN A 301 20.63 -18.50 -5.98
CA GLN A 301 19.22 -18.55 -5.60
C GLN A 301 19.02 -18.76 -4.10
N THR A 302 20.06 -19.17 -3.37
CA THR A 302 20.02 -19.46 -1.93
C THR A 302 21.17 -18.78 -1.17
N GLY A 303 21.84 -17.82 -1.80
CA GLY A 303 23.00 -17.14 -1.21
C GLY A 303 22.60 -15.94 -0.35
N SER A 304 23.49 -15.56 0.57
CA SER A 304 23.36 -14.36 1.39
C SER A 304 24.48 -13.37 1.08
N ASN A 305 24.30 -12.10 1.44
CA ASN A 305 25.30 -11.04 1.27
C ASN A 305 25.71 -10.81 -0.20
N GLN A 306 24.75 -10.93 -1.11
CA GLN A 306 24.98 -10.72 -2.54
C GLN A 306 24.55 -9.32 -2.96
N LEU A 307 25.31 -8.72 -3.87
CA LEU A 307 25.03 -7.41 -4.44
C LEU A 307 24.89 -7.56 -5.97
N ASN A 308 23.82 -7.03 -6.53
CA ASN A 308 23.67 -6.80 -7.97
C ASN A 308 23.01 -5.43 -8.19
N ILE A 309 23.76 -4.49 -8.75
CA ILE A 309 23.22 -3.20 -9.18
C ILE A 309 23.38 -3.09 -10.70
N GLY A 310 22.23 -3.01 -11.38
CA GLY A 310 22.12 -2.79 -12.82
C GLY A 310 22.76 -3.89 -13.67
N ASN A 311 23.02 -5.07 -13.11
CA ASN A 311 23.83 -6.12 -13.73
C ASN A 311 25.25 -5.66 -14.13
N TRP A 312 25.75 -4.60 -13.49
CA TRP A 312 27.07 -4.02 -13.76
C TRP A 312 28.00 -4.09 -12.55
N ILE A 313 27.44 -3.86 -11.36
CA ILE A 313 28.15 -3.97 -10.09
C ILE A 313 27.67 -5.24 -9.41
N PHE A 314 28.60 -6.14 -9.14
CA PHE A 314 28.33 -7.41 -8.47
C PHE A 314 29.09 -7.48 -7.16
N GLY A 315 28.51 -8.14 -6.16
CA GLY A 315 29.21 -8.48 -4.95
C GLY A 315 28.78 -9.82 -4.41
N ASP A 316 29.73 -10.53 -3.80
CA ASP A 316 29.53 -11.84 -3.21
C ASP A 316 30.45 -11.97 -2.00
N ASN A 317 29.86 -11.95 -0.80
CA ASN A 317 30.55 -12.18 0.47
C ASN A 317 31.84 -11.35 0.65
N GLY A 318 31.72 -10.02 0.50
CA GLY A 318 32.83 -9.08 0.66
C GLY A 318 33.73 -8.89 -0.58
N LYS A 319 33.46 -9.61 -1.67
CA LYS A 319 34.12 -9.39 -2.97
C LYS A 319 33.28 -8.46 -3.83
N ILE A 320 33.91 -7.55 -4.56
CA ILE A 320 33.24 -6.61 -5.47
C ILE A 320 33.78 -6.75 -6.89
N GLY A 321 32.87 -6.85 -7.85
CA GLY A 321 33.17 -6.81 -9.28
C GLY A 321 32.50 -5.66 -10.00
N LEU A 322 33.23 -5.05 -10.93
CA LEU A 322 32.74 -3.96 -11.78
C LEU A 322 32.90 -4.35 -13.25
N GLY A 323 31.80 -4.34 -14.01
CA GLY A 323 31.79 -4.67 -15.44
C GLY A 323 32.12 -6.14 -15.74
N THR A 324 32.07 -7.02 -14.74
CA THR A 324 32.45 -8.43 -14.92
C THR A 324 31.28 -9.27 -15.41
N ALA A 325 31.52 -10.13 -16.40
CA ALA A 325 30.53 -11.12 -16.86
C ALA A 325 30.32 -12.29 -15.87
N PHE A 326 31.15 -12.39 -14.82
CA PHE A 326 31.19 -13.51 -13.88
C PHE A 326 31.20 -13.03 -12.42
N ILE A 327 30.90 -13.93 -11.48
CA ILE A 327 30.97 -13.69 -10.03
C ILE A 327 32.42 -13.26 -9.67
N PRO A 328 32.62 -12.21 -8.86
CA PRO A 328 33.95 -11.75 -8.48
C PRO A 328 34.73 -12.85 -7.74
N THR A 329 35.87 -13.27 -8.26
CA THR A 329 36.73 -14.28 -7.61
C THR A 329 37.73 -13.66 -6.64
N ASN A 330 38.18 -12.44 -6.93
CA ASN A 330 39.06 -11.62 -6.08
C ASN A 330 38.26 -10.60 -5.25
N THR A 331 38.85 -10.09 -4.17
CA THR A 331 38.24 -9.06 -3.31
C THR A 331 37.79 -7.83 -4.11
N LEU A 332 38.60 -7.40 -5.09
CA LEU A 332 38.24 -6.41 -6.10
C LEU A 332 38.54 -6.98 -7.49
N HIS A 333 37.52 -7.14 -8.32
CA HIS A 333 37.63 -7.64 -9.68
C HIS A 333 37.09 -6.60 -10.66
N ILE A 334 37.97 -5.85 -11.30
CA ILE A 334 37.58 -4.87 -12.31
C ILE A 334 37.97 -5.41 -13.68
N LYS A 335 37.01 -5.43 -14.63
CA LYS A 335 37.29 -5.77 -16.02
C LYS A 335 37.03 -4.56 -16.91
N GLY A 336 38.10 -3.86 -17.28
CA GLY A 336 38.06 -2.82 -18.32
C GLY A 336 37.79 -3.41 -19.71
N GLY A 337 37.29 -2.60 -20.62
CA GLY A 337 37.16 -2.96 -22.03
C GLY A 337 38.53 -2.95 -22.72
N THR A 338 38.66 -3.63 -23.86
CA THR A 338 39.89 -3.55 -24.68
C THR A 338 40.11 -2.15 -25.27
N THR A 339 39.03 -1.42 -25.51
CA THR A 339 39.03 -0.03 -25.99
C THR A 339 39.05 1.00 -24.87
N ASP A 340 38.82 0.57 -23.62
CA ASP A 340 38.77 1.44 -22.43
C ASP A 340 39.34 0.67 -21.22
N PRO A 341 40.67 0.62 -21.08
CA PRO A 341 41.33 -0.14 -20.02
C PRO A 341 41.10 0.51 -18.65
N VAL A 342 41.37 -0.23 -17.58
CA VAL A 342 41.30 0.30 -16.22
C VAL A 342 42.29 1.46 -16.07
N ARG A 343 41.79 2.64 -15.70
CA ARG A 343 42.59 3.83 -15.42
C ARG A 343 42.56 4.14 -13.92
N PHE A 344 43.75 4.33 -13.34
CA PHE A 344 43.91 4.84 -11.98
C PHE A 344 44.38 6.30 -12.06
N GLU A 345 43.55 7.24 -11.62
CA GLU A 345 43.84 8.68 -11.64
C GLU A 345 44.28 9.17 -10.25
N GLY A 346 45.04 10.28 -10.21
CA GLY A 346 45.48 10.89 -8.94
C GLY A 346 46.62 10.15 -8.21
N LEU A 347 47.40 9.33 -8.93
CA LEU A 347 48.56 8.64 -8.37
C LEU A 347 49.64 9.66 -7.92
N LYS A 348 50.20 9.45 -6.73
CA LYS A 348 51.32 10.25 -6.20
C LYS A 348 52.65 9.76 -6.77
N THR A 349 53.63 10.66 -6.90
CA THR A 349 55.01 10.28 -7.23
C THR A 349 55.59 9.39 -6.14
N GLY A 350 56.15 8.24 -6.54
CA GLY A 350 56.80 7.31 -5.62
C GLY A 350 58.20 7.75 -5.18
N THR A 351 58.70 7.08 -4.15
CA THR A 351 60.05 7.17 -3.59
C THR A 351 60.87 5.93 -3.95
N ALA A 352 62.19 5.97 -3.69
CA ALA A 352 63.09 4.85 -4.00
C ALA A 352 62.81 3.56 -3.19
N THR A 353 62.05 3.65 -2.10
CA THR A 353 61.66 2.50 -1.26
C THR A 353 60.31 1.89 -1.64
N ASP A 354 59.56 2.54 -2.53
CA ASP A 354 58.25 2.05 -2.95
C ASP A 354 58.39 0.85 -3.89
N LYS A 355 57.43 -0.07 -3.78
CA LYS A 355 57.44 -1.30 -4.57
C LYS A 355 56.91 -1.04 -5.98
N ILE A 356 57.53 -1.67 -6.97
CA ILE A 356 56.97 -1.75 -8.32
C ILE A 356 55.82 -2.76 -8.30
N VAL A 357 54.67 -2.35 -8.83
CA VAL A 357 53.52 -3.22 -9.04
C VAL A 357 53.51 -3.68 -10.49
N VAL A 358 53.46 -4.99 -10.71
CA VAL A 358 53.28 -5.62 -12.02
C VAL A 358 51.97 -6.41 -12.03
N ALA A 359 51.40 -6.65 -13.20
CA ALA A 359 50.28 -7.58 -13.36
C ALA A 359 50.79 -8.88 -13.99
N ASP A 360 50.30 -10.03 -13.52
CA ASP A 360 50.51 -11.27 -14.26
C ASP A 360 49.56 -11.40 -15.46
N ALA A 361 49.71 -12.49 -16.23
CA ALA A 361 48.87 -12.76 -17.41
C ALA A 361 47.36 -12.91 -17.08
N THR A 362 47.02 -13.10 -15.81
CA THR A 362 45.62 -13.18 -15.34
C THR A 362 45.11 -11.84 -14.79
N GLY A 363 45.94 -10.79 -14.79
CA GLY A 363 45.61 -9.45 -14.31
C GLY A 363 45.76 -9.25 -12.80
N VAL A 364 46.37 -10.20 -12.08
CA VAL A 364 46.61 -10.06 -10.64
C VAL A 364 47.81 -9.15 -10.40
N LEU A 365 47.58 -8.06 -9.66
CA LEU A 365 48.64 -7.13 -9.27
C LEU A 365 49.54 -7.75 -8.19
N LYS A 366 50.84 -7.71 -8.42
CA LYS A 366 51.88 -8.26 -7.54
C LYS A 366 52.99 -7.24 -7.37
N THR A 367 53.63 -7.26 -6.21
CA THR A 367 54.89 -6.54 -6.04
C THR A 367 56.05 -7.44 -6.43
N VAL A 368 56.98 -6.92 -7.20
CA VAL A 368 58.23 -7.62 -7.53
C VAL A 368 59.41 -6.95 -6.86
N THR A 369 60.38 -7.75 -6.46
CA THR A 369 61.67 -7.23 -5.99
C THR A 369 62.51 -6.80 -7.19
N THR A 370 63.35 -5.80 -7.02
CA THR A 370 64.28 -5.37 -8.08
C THR A 370 65.19 -6.50 -8.57
N ALA A 371 65.51 -7.47 -7.71
CA ALA A 371 66.33 -8.64 -8.05
C ALA A 371 65.68 -9.61 -9.05
N SER A 372 64.35 -9.58 -9.21
CA SER A 372 63.62 -10.43 -10.17
C SER A 372 63.38 -9.75 -11.52
N LEU A 373 63.86 -8.52 -11.68
CA LEU A 373 63.76 -7.76 -12.93
C LEU A 373 65.05 -7.98 -13.73
N SER A 374 64.89 -8.39 -14.98
CA SER A 374 65.98 -8.53 -15.94
C SER A 374 65.94 -7.43 -16.98
N ALA A 375 67.06 -7.18 -17.65
CA ALA A 375 67.09 -6.24 -18.77
C ALA A 375 66.13 -6.64 -19.91
N THR A 376 65.77 -7.92 -20.04
CA THR A 376 64.84 -8.39 -21.08
C THR A 376 63.37 -8.07 -20.77
N ASP A 377 63.04 -7.68 -19.54
CA ASP A 377 61.67 -7.33 -19.14
C ASP A 377 61.30 -5.88 -19.51
N PHE A 378 62.25 -5.09 -19.99
CA PHE A 378 62.08 -3.68 -20.33
C PHE A 378 62.31 -3.44 -21.82
N ASP A 379 61.44 -2.64 -22.43
CA ASP A 379 61.64 -2.19 -23.80
C ASP A 379 62.63 -1.02 -23.85
N PHE A 380 63.88 -1.33 -24.20
CA PHE A 380 64.93 -0.35 -24.41
C PHE A 380 65.06 0.11 -25.88
N SER A 381 64.14 -0.28 -26.77
CA SER A 381 64.21 0.05 -28.19
C SER A 381 64.22 1.57 -28.46
N SER A 382 63.53 2.33 -27.61
CA SER A 382 63.39 3.79 -27.68
C SER A 382 64.58 4.58 -27.11
N LEU A 383 65.56 3.92 -26.48
CA LEU A 383 66.73 4.62 -25.95
C LEU A 383 67.58 5.23 -27.09
N PRO A 384 68.10 6.45 -26.90
CA PRO A 384 68.98 7.09 -27.87
C PRO A 384 70.29 6.28 -27.99
N SER A 385 70.88 6.29 -29.19
CA SER A 385 72.07 5.49 -29.46
C SER A 385 73.35 6.32 -29.49
N TYR A 386 74.30 5.96 -28.63
CA TYR A 386 75.64 6.58 -28.55
C TYR A 386 76.69 5.50 -28.25
N ASN A 387 77.88 5.61 -28.84
CA ASN A 387 78.92 4.58 -28.63
C ASN A 387 79.69 4.74 -27.31
N ASN A 388 79.63 5.92 -26.66
CA ASN A 388 80.29 6.22 -25.39
C ASN A 388 79.67 7.46 -24.71
N ASP A 389 80.05 7.69 -23.45
CA ASP A 389 79.53 8.79 -22.62
C ASP A 389 79.85 10.18 -23.20
N SER A 390 81.01 10.34 -23.86
CA SER A 390 81.39 11.62 -24.49
C SER A 390 80.43 11.98 -25.62
N LEU A 391 80.07 11.01 -26.46
CA LEU A 391 79.08 11.19 -27.53
C LEU A 391 77.67 11.36 -26.98
N ALA A 392 77.31 10.66 -25.91
CA ALA A 392 76.05 10.86 -25.21
C ALA A 392 75.95 12.28 -24.62
N ALA A 393 77.04 12.80 -24.04
CA ALA A 393 77.14 14.16 -23.53
C ALA A 393 77.03 15.21 -24.65
N ALA A 394 77.76 15.02 -25.75
CA ALA A 394 77.68 15.89 -26.92
C ALA A 394 76.28 15.88 -27.56
N GLY A 395 75.58 14.74 -27.49
CA GLY A 395 74.18 14.58 -27.88
C GLY A 395 73.16 15.13 -26.89
N GLY A 396 73.60 15.75 -25.79
CA GLY A 396 72.74 16.41 -24.80
C GLY A 396 72.10 15.48 -23.76
N LEU A 397 72.51 14.21 -23.67
CA LEU A 397 71.97 13.29 -22.68
C LEU A 397 72.44 13.68 -21.26
N ALA A 398 71.52 13.80 -20.30
CA ALA A 398 71.84 14.12 -18.90
C ALA A 398 72.48 12.93 -18.15
N SER A 399 73.27 13.20 -17.10
CA SER A 399 73.78 12.15 -16.19
C SER A 399 72.62 11.40 -15.52
N GLY A 400 72.79 10.09 -15.30
CA GLY A 400 71.77 9.19 -14.78
C GLY A 400 70.74 8.72 -15.81
N LYS A 401 70.87 9.09 -17.09
CA LYS A 401 69.99 8.61 -18.16
C LYS A 401 70.60 7.40 -18.89
N LEU A 402 69.74 6.45 -19.25
CA LEU A 402 70.10 5.26 -20.02
C LEU A 402 70.28 5.61 -21.51
N TYR A 403 71.22 4.94 -22.19
CA TYR A 403 71.41 4.96 -23.63
C TYR A 403 71.87 3.60 -24.14
N LYS A 404 71.80 3.35 -25.46
CA LYS A 404 72.26 2.10 -26.09
C LYS A 404 73.46 2.31 -27.02
N THR A 405 74.43 1.41 -27.03
CA THR A 405 75.51 1.44 -28.03
C THR A 405 75.02 0.93 -29.38
N THR A 406 75.78 1.17 -30.46
CA THR A 406 75.47 0.56 -31.78
C THR A 406 75.57 -0.97 -31.77
N THR A 407 76.28 -1.55 -30.79
CA THR A 407 76.37 -3.00 -30.54
C THR A 407 75.25 -3.53 -29.65
N GLY A 408 74.35 -2.67 -29.17
CA GLY A 408 73.17 -3.04 -28.38
C GLY A 408 73.37 -3.08 -26.86
N GLU A 409 74.52 -2.65 -26.33
CA GLU A 409 74.76 -2.57 -24.89
C GLU A 409 73.97 -1.41 -24.28
N ILE A 410 73.28 -1.67 -23.15
CA ILE A 410 72.60 -0.62 -22.38
C ILE A 410 73.56 -0.05 -21.35
N ARG A 411 73.74 1.27 -21.36
CA ARG A 411 74.64 2.01 -20.46
C ARG A 411 73.90 3.15 -19.77
N ILE A 412 74.32 3.50 -18.57
CA ILE A 412 73.89 4.72 -17.88
C ILE A 412 75.00 5.74 -18.09
N LYS A 413 74.66 6.93 -18.58
CA LYS A 413 75.62 8.04 -18.61
C LYS A 413 75.93 8.44 -17.17
N LEU A 414 77.14 8.19 -16.71
CA LEU A 414 77.60 8.59 -15.38
C LEU A 414 77.89 10.10 -15.33
#